data_AF-A0A6C0IC67-F1
#
_entry.id   AF-A0A6C0IC67-F1
#
_cell.length_a   1.000
_cell.length_b   1.000
_cell.length_c   1.000
_cell.angle_alpha   90.00
_cell.angle_beta   90.00
_cell.angle_gamma   90.00
#
_symmetry.space_group_name_H-M   'P 1'
#
loop_
_entity.id
_entity.type
_entity.pdbx_description
1 polymer ?
#
loop_
_entity_poly.entity_id
_entity_poly.type
_entity_poly.pdbx_seq_one_letter_code
_entity_poly.pdbx_strand_id
1 'polypeptide(L)'
;MDIYYIHYTHYYPMIIPIKCFTCGNVLADKYRFYQEQVIKKKIIIAKSKSDDDKQQIFNMVYLTKENAQKTAEGEVLDHLGLTNVCCRRHMLTHVNIE
;
A
#
# COMPACT_ATOMS: atom_id res chain seq x y z
N MET A 1 1.88 41.18 -3.26
CA MET A 1 1.80 40.00 -4.14
C MET A 1 2.52 38.85 -3.44
N ASP A 2 2.23 38.61 -2.15
CA ASP A 2 3.18 37.87 -1.28
C ASP A 2 2.51 36.88 -0.32
N ILE A 3 1.17 36.78 -0.34
CA ILE A 3 0.41 35.87 0.55
C ILE A 3 0.00 34.60 -0.19
N TYR A 4 -0.15 34.66 -1.52
CA TYR A 4 -0.52 33.50 -2.36
C TYR A 4 0.65 32.54 -2.62
N TYR A 5 1.90 32.96 -2.47
CA TYR A 5 3.08 32.12 -2.76
C TYR A 5 3.44 31.17 -1.60
N ILE A 6 3.05 31.51 -0.36
CA ILE A 6 3.33 30.69 0.82
C ILE A 6 2.39 29.49 0.93
N HIS A 7 1.21 29.54 0.29
CA HIS A 7 0.28 28.40 0.25
C HIS A 7 0.66 27.30 -0.76
N TYR A 8 1.49 27.60 -1.78
CA TYR A 8 1.94 26.61 -2.76
C TYR A 8 3.23 25.88 -2.38
N THR A 9 3.87 26.22 -1.25
CA THR A 9 5.08 25.50 -0.77
C THR A 9 4.75 24.32 0.16
N HIS A 10 3.48 24.09 0.47
CA HIS A 10 3.02 22.99 1.33
C HIS A 10 2.42 21.81 0.58
N TYR A 11 2.63 21.75 -0.74
CA TYR A 11 2.16 20.69 -1.63
C TYR A 11 3.37 19.94 -2.19
N TYR A 12 4.19 19.41 -1.29
CA TYR A 12 5.18 18.41 -1.67
C TYR A 12 4.52 17.04 -1.49
N PRO A 13 4.47 16.20 -2.55
CA PRO A 13 3.94 14.85 -2.41
C PRO A 13 4.71 14.16 -1.30
N MET A 14 4.01 13.71 -0.25
CA MET A 14 4.69 13.04 0.86
C MET A 14 5.19 11.69 0.35
N ILE A 15 6.49 11.60 0.07
CA ILE A 15 7.16 10.38 -0.41
C ILE A 15 7.33 9.38 0.75
N ILE A 16 7.23 8.08 0.45
CA ILE A 16 7.54 7.03 1.42
C ILE A 16 8.96 7.20 1.98
N PRO A 17 9.21 6.97 3.29
CA PRO A 17 10.56 7.09 3.83
C PRO A 17 11.55 6.18 3.09
N ILE A 18 12.75 6.71 2.83
CA ILE A 18 13.83 6.01 2.13
C ILE A 18 14.20 4.70 2.82
N LYS A 19 14.26 4.72 4.16
CA LYS A 19 14.53 3.57 5.02
C LYS A 19 13.48 3.46 6.12
N CYS A 20 13.27 2.25 6.63
CA CYS A 20 12.43 2.03 7.81
C CYS A 20 13.04 2.66 9.07
N PHE A 21 12.24 3.39 9.83
CA PHE A 21 12.68 4.05 11.08
C PHE A 21 13.10 3.10 12.21
N THR A 22 12.80 1.81 12.09
CA THR A 22 13.14 0.81 13.12
C THR A 22 14.23 -0.16 12.64
N CYS A 23 14.05 -0.78 11.47
CA CYS A 23 14.95 -1.82 10.95
C CYS A 23 16.09 -1.26 10.07
N GLY A 24 16.02 0.00 9.64
CA GLY A 24 16.98 0.59 8.70
C GLY A 24 16.94 0.03 7.27
N ASN A 25 16.07 -0.94 6.98
CA ASN A 25 15.93 -1.55 5.65
C ASN A 25 15.44 -0.51 4.63
N VAL A 26 15.95 -0.57 3.39
CA VAL A 26 15.57 0.36 2.31
C VAL A 26 14.18 0.00 1.78
N LEU A 27 13.30 1.01 1.69
CA LEU A 27 11.88 0.86 1.32
C LEU A 27 11.49 1.66 0.06
N ALA A 28 12.07 2.84 -0.16
CA ALA A 28 11.63 3.73 -1.24
C ALA A 28 11.81 3.14 -2.65
N ASP A 29 12.79 2.26 -2.83
CA ASP A 29 13.03 1.51 -4.06
C ASP A 29 11.92 0.48 -4.38
N LYS A 30 11.19 0.02 -3.35
CA LYS A 30 10.20 -1.07 -3.47
C LYS A 30 8.76 -0.60 -3.58
N TYR A 31 8.47 0.65 -3.21
CA TYR A 31 7.08 1.09 -3.03
C TYR A 31 6.26 1.13 -4.33
N ARG A 32 6.82 1.68 -5.42
CA ARG A 32 6.12 1.70 -6.71
C ARG A 32 5.80 0.30 -7.21
N PHE A 33 6.80 -0.59 -7.16
CA PHE A 33 6.62 -2.00 -7.51
C PHE A 33 5.52 -2.65 -6.65
N TYR A 34 5.53 -2.41 -5.34
CA TYR A 34 4.49 -2.90 -4.44
C TYR A 34 3.09 -2.45 -4.88
N GLN A 35 2.89 -1.16 -5.15
CA GLN A 35 1.60 -0.62 -5.60
C GLN A 35 1.12 -1.28 -6.90
N GLU A 36 2.01 -1.38 -7.90
CA GLU A 36 1.69 -2.01 -9.18
C GLU A 36 1.29 -3.48 -9.02
N GLN A 37 2.03 -4.25 -8.22
CA GLN A 37 1.75 -5.67 -8.02
C GLN A 37 0.46 -5.91 -7.24
N VAL A 38 0.17 -5.07 -6.24
CA VAL A 38 -1.10 -5.14 -5.51
C VAL A 38 -2.27 -4.87 -6.45
N ILE A 39 -2.18 -3.82 -7.28
CA ILE A 39 -3.21 -3.50 -8.27
C ILE A 39 -3.40 -4.66 -9.26
N LYS A 40 -2.30 -5.21 -9.79
CA LYS A 40 -2.33 -6.36 -10.71
C LYS A 40 -3.03 -7.56 -10.07
N LYS A 41 -2.65 -7.93 -8.84
CA LYS A 41 -3.29 -9.04 -8.11
C LYS A 41 -4.77 -8.78 -7.85
N LYS A 42 -5.16 -7.58 -7.40
CA LYS A 42 -6.57 -7.22 -7.18
C LYS A 42 -7.39 -7.35 -8.47
N ILE A 43 -6.86 -6.89 -9.61
CA ILE A 43 -7.53 -7.02 -10.92
C ILE A 43 -7.68 -8.49 -11.32
N ILE A 44 -6.66 -9.33 -11.10
CA ILE A 44 -6.72 -10.77 -11.40
C ILE A 44 -7.79 -11.46 -10.56
N ILE A 45 -7.84 -11.15 -9.26
CA ILE A 45 -8.86 -11.68 -8.34
C ILE A 45 -10.26 -11.20 -8.74
N ALA A 46 -10.39 -9.94 -9.21
CA ALA A 46 -11.67 -9.39 -9.64
C ALA A 46 -12.20 -10.00 -10.95
N LYS A 47 -11.31 -10.49 -11.82
CA LYS A 47 -11.69 -11.20 -13.06
C LYS A 47 -12.18 -12.62 -12.82
N SER A 48 -11.77 -13.24 -11.71
CA SER A 48 -12.04 -14.65 -11.41
C SER A 48 -13.29 -14.87 -10.55
N LYS A 49 -13.95 -13.81 -10.08
CA LYS A 49 -15.17 -13.85 -9.26
C LYS A 49 -16.39 -13.25 -9.97
N SER A 50 -17.57 -13.79 -9.68
CA SER A 50 -18.90 -13.38 -10.17
C SER A 50 -19.21 -11.91 -9.84
N ASP A 51 -20.10 -11.25 -10.59
CA ASP A 51 -20.36 -9.79 -10.51
C ASP A 51 -20.69 -9.25 -9.10
N ASP A 52 -21.35 -10.04 -8.25
CA ASP A 52 -21.72 -9.65 -6.87
C ASP A 52 -20.52 -9.59 -5.87
N ASP A 53 -19.43 -10.34 -6.13
CA ASP A 53 -18.28 -10.44 -5.21
C ASP A 53 -17.19 -9.38 -5.45
N LYS A 54 -17.32 -8.57 -6.51
CA LYS A 54 -16.29 -7.61 -6.93
C LYS A 54 -16.08 -6.49 -5.92
N GLN A 55 -17.13 -6.12 -5.18
CA GLN A 55 -17.09 -5.03 -4.20
C GLN A 55 -16.20 -5.35 -2.99
N GLN A 56 -16.02 -6.63 -2.64
CA GLN A 56 -15.16 -7.02 -1.50
C GLN A 56 -13.67 -6.78 -1.74
N ILE A 57 -13.21 -6.71 -3.00
CA ILE A 57 -11.78 -6.72 -3.33
C ILE A 57 -11.12 -5.35 -3.10
N PHE A 58 -11.90 -4.26 -3.25
CA PHE A 58 -11.40 -2.90 -3.04
C PHE A 58 -11.68 -2.36 -1.64
N ASN A 59 -12.63 -2.96 -0.91
CA ASN A 59 -13.05 -2.49 0.41
C ASN A 59 -12.33 -3.21 1.56
N MET A 60 -12.38 -2.59 2.75
CA MET A 60 -11.85 -3.16 3.98
C MET A 60 -12.68 -4.38 4.41
N VAL A 61 -12.08 -5.57 4.34
CA VAL A 61 -12.65 -6.80 4.90
C VAL A 61 -12.12 -6.99 6.31
N TYR A 62 -13.02 -7.20 7.26
CA TYR A 62 -12.66 -7.50 8.65
C TYR A 62 -12.25 -8.97 8.80
N LEU A 63 -11.37 -9.24 9.75
CA LEU A 63 -10.95 -10.59 10.10
C LEU A 63 -12.11 -11.36 10.74
N THR A 64 -12.67 -12.32 10.01
CA THR A 64 -13.68 -13.28 10.52
C THR A 64 -13.13 -14.70 10.44
N LYS A 65 -13.81 -15.67 11.06
CA LYS A 65 -13.41 -17.10 10.99
C LYS A 65 -13.39 -17.64 9.56
N GLU A 66 -14.22 -17.08 8.68
CA GLU A 66 -14.35 -17.49 7.28
C GLU A 66 -13.33 -16.78 6.37
N ASN A 67 -12.92 -15.55 6.74
CA ASN A 67 -12.02 -14.71 5.95
C ASN A 67 -10.66 -14.50 6.63
N ALA A 68 -9.97 -15.60 6.95
CA ALA A 68 -8.63 -15.61 7.53
C ALA A 68 -7.50 -15.70 6.48
N GLN A 69 -7.85 -15.72 5.19
CA GLN A 69 -6.89 -15.83 4.08
C GLN A 69 -6.01 -14.56 3.98
N LYS A 70 -4.77 -14.73 3.48
CA LYS A 70 -3.89 -13.58 3.25
C LYS A 70 -4.44 -12.67 2.17
N THR A 71 -4.30 -11.36 2.37
CA THR A 71 -4.68 -10.37 1.37
C THR A 71 -3.62 -10.25 0.27
N ALA A 72 -3.98 -9.64 -0.85
CA ALA A 72 -3.05 -9.37 -1.95
C ALA A 72 -1.85 -8.53 -1.49
N GLU A 73 -2.04 -7.56 -0.61
CA GLU A 73 -0.97 -6.76 0.00
C GLU A 73 -0.02 -7.64 0.79
N GLY A 74 -0.55 -8.55 1.61
CA GLY A 74 0.24 -9.49 2.41
C GLY A 74 1.13 -10.39 1.55
N GLU A 75 0.57 -10.95 0.47
CA GLU A 75 1.33 -11.78 -0.47
C GLU A 75 2.44 -11.01 -1.17
N VAL A 76 2.17 -9.79 -1.65
CA VAL A 76 3.20 -8.98 -2.33
C VAL A 76 4.33 -8.61 -1.37
N LEU A 77 4.01 -8.29 -0.11
CA LEU A 77 5.02 -8.00 0.91
C LEU A 77 5.87 -9.23 1.25
N ASP A 78 5.27 -10.43 1.24
CA ASP A 78 6.00 -11.69 1.38
C ASP A 78 6.97 -11.91 0.21
N HIS A 79 6.51 -11.69 -1.03
CA HIS A 79 7.34 -11.81 -2.22
C HIS A 79 8.50 -10.80 -2.26
N LEU A 80 8.32 -9.61 -1.67
CA LEU A 80 9.37 -8.60 -1.52
C LEU A 80 10.37 -8.90 -0.39
N GLY A 81 10.20 -10.01 0.35
CA GLY A 81 11.06 -10.38 1.46
C GLY A 81 10.92 -9.48 2.69
N LEU A 82 9.89 -8.64 2.76
CA LEU A 82 9.66 -7.73 3.87
C LEU A 82 8.92 -8.46 4.99
N THR A 83 9.56 -9.38 5.73
CA THR A 83 8.91 -10.17 6.79
C THR A 83 8.63 -9.37 8.07
N ASN A 84 9.49 -8.41 8.39
CA ASN A 84 9.41 -7.64 9.61
C ASN A 84 8.21 -6.66 9.62
N VAL A 85 7.40 -6.73 10.68
CA VAL A 85 6.22 -5.86 10.87
C VAL A 85 6.56 -4.37 10.85
N CYS A 86 7.74 -4.01 11.35
CA CYS A 86 8.19 -2.62 11.37
C CYS A 86 8.42 -2.08 9.96
N CYS A 87 8.91 -2.90 9.04
CA CYS A 87 9.13 -2.46 7.67
C CYS A 87 7.78 -2.51 6.90
N ARG A 88 6.91 -3.50 7.16
CA ARG A 88 5.55 -3.61 6.57
C ARG A 88 4.62 -2.46 6.91
N ARG A 89 4.61 -1.95 8.14
CA ARG A 89 3.71 -0.85 8.53
C ARG A 89 3.88 0.36 7.60
N HIS A 90 5.12 0.70 7.23
CA HIS A 90 5.39 1.84 6.36
C HIS A 90 4.85 1.60 4.94
N MET A 91 4.90 0.37 4.44
CA MET A 91 4.35 0.04 3.11
C MET A 91 2.81 0.04 3.11
N LEU A 92 2.19 -0.39 4.21
CA LEU A 92 0.73 -0.51 4.33
C LEU A 92 0.02 0.81 4.67
N THR A 93 0.65 1.68 5.45
CA THR A 93 0.03 2.91 5.97
C THR A 93 0.48 4.17 5.23
N HIS A 94 1.34 4.05 4.23
CA HIS A 94 1.80 5.22 3.50
C HIS A 94 0.67 5.76 2.61
N VAL A 95 0.36 7.04 2.80
CA VAL A 95 -0.58 7.79 1.96
C VAL A 95 0.25 8.78 1.16
N ASN A 96 0.19 8.67 -0.16
CA ASN A 96 0.73 9.67 -1.05
C ASN A 96 -0.31 10.80 -1.15
N ILE A 97 -0.10 11.87 -0.39
CA ILE A 97 -0.94 13.07 -0.47
C ILE A 97 -0.40 13.86 -1.66
N GLU A 98 -1.21 14.01 -2.70
CA GLU A 98 -0.93 14.92 -3.81
C GLU A 98 -1.26 16.34 -3.43
#